data_AF-A0A944THI6-F1
#
_entry.id   AF-A0A944THI6-F1
#
_cell.length_a   1.000
_cell.length_b   1.000
_cell.length_c   1.000
_cell.angle_alpha   90.00
_cell.angle_beta   90.00
_cell.angle_gamma   90.00
#
_symmetry.space_group_name_H-M   'P 1'
#
loop_
_entity.id
_entity.type
_entity.pdbx_description
1 polymer ?
#
loop_
_entity_poly.entity_id
_entity_poly.type
_entity_poly.pdbx_seq_one_letter_code
_entity_poly.pdbx_strand_id
1 'polypeptide(L)'
;MELLSRPDYMIGSDSISAGGVPHPRGHGCFARFVGRLRRRHNYPIEQIIQRVTQNPAERFKLTDRGVLAEGKFADLVIFDSETINDRATFDDPIAYAEGVPHVIVNGKLVVENEAVTGVMAGHAIP
;
A
#
# COMPACT_ATOMS: atom_id res chain seq x y z
N MET A 1 -0.72 17.85 -6.05
CA MET A 1 0.54 17.33 -5.47
C MET A 1 1.06 18.15 -4.30
N GLU A 2 0.58 19.37 -4.06
CA GLU A 2 1.03 20.22 -2.94
C GLU A 2 0.97 19.54 -1.56
N LEU A 3 -0.07 18.75 -1.29
CA LEU A 3 -0.14 17.96 -0.05
C LEU A 3 0.95 16.89 0.02
N LEU A 4 1.20 16.18 -1.09
CA LEU A 4 2.24 15.13 -1.16
C LEU A 4 3.66 15.70 -1.04
N SER A 5 3.87 16.96 -1.46
CA SER A 5 5.16 17.64 -1.28
C SER A 5 5.47 17.98 0.17
N ARG A 6 4.49 17.95 1.07
CA ARG A 6 4.77 18.11 2.49
C ARG A 6 5.51 16.88 3.03
N PRO A 7 6.57 17.06 3.83
CA PRO A 7 7.36 15.94 4.35
C PRO A 7 6.57 15.08 5.35
N ASP A 8 5.56 15.65 6.01
CA ASP A 8 4.74 15.01 7.04
C ASP A 8 3.47 14.34 6.51
N TYR A 9 3.18 14.45 5.21
CA TYR A 9 1.96 13.86 4.66
C TYR A 9 2.03 12.34 4.70
N MET A 10 0.86 11.70 4.84
CA MET A 10 0.70 10.25 4.80
C MET A 10 -0.51 9.92 3.96
N ILE A 11 -0.49 8.76 3.32
CA ILE A 11 -1.62 8.26 2.54
C ILE A 11 -2.33 7.18 3.36
N GLY A 12 -3.65 7.34 3.51
CA GLY A 12 -4.53 6.34 4.11
C GLY A 12 -5.72 6.08 3.18
N SER A 13 -6.22 4.85 3.14
CA SER A 13 -7.38 4.50 2.30
C SER A 13 -8.68 5.11 2.81
N ASP A 14 -8.81 5.32 4.12
CA ASP A 14 -10.08 5.66 4.79
C ASP A 14 -11.17 4.63 4.42
N SER A 15 -10.79 3.35 4.31
CA SER A 15 -11.73 2.29 3.95
C SER A 15 -12.80 2.13 5.03
N ILE A 16 -14.07 2.09 4.60
CA ILE A 16 -15.21 1.80 5.47
C ILE A 16 -15.76 0.46 5.02
N SER A 17 -15.49 -0.58 5.81
CA SER A 17 -15.91 -1.96 5.51
C SER A 17 -17.34 -2.28 5.97
N ALA A 18 -17.97 -1.37 6.73
CA ALA A 18 -19.31 -1.54 7.27
C ALA A 18 -20.33 -0.80 6.42
N GLY A 19 -21.43 -1.47 6.03
CA GLY A 19 -22.49 -0.91 5.19
C GLY A 19 -22.69 -1.70 3.90
N GLY A 20 -23.40 -1.11 2.94
CA GLY A 20 -23.70 -1.71 1.64
C GLY A 20 -22.49 -1.72 0.70
N VAL A 21 -22.60 -1.01 -0.43
CA VAL A 21 -21.54 -0.97 -1.45
C VAL A 21 -20.35 -0.14 -0.95
N PRO A 22 -19.12 -0.69 -0.87
CA PRO A 22 -17.96 0.05 -0.36
C PRO A 22 -17.48 1.09 -1.37
N HIS A 23 -16.76 2.11 -0.89
CA HIS A 23 -16.08 3.06 -1.79
C HIS A 23 -14.84 2.40 -2.41
N PRO A 24 -14.51 2.61 -3.70
CA PRO A 24 -13.34 2.02 -4.37
C PRO A 24 -11.98 2.32 -3.73
N ARG A 25 -11.92 3.26 -2.77
CA ARG A 25 -10.69 3.59 -2.04
C ARG A 25 -10.25 2.43 -1.15
N GLY A 26 -11.16 1.55 -0.75
CA GLY A 26 -10.85 0.36 0.04
C GLY A 26 -9.93 -0.62 -0.68
N HIS A 27 -10.10 -0.79 -2.00
CA HIS A 27 -9.33 -1.75 -2.80
C HIS A 27 -8.32 -1.09 -3.73
N GLY A 28 -8.43 0.23 -3.97
CA GLY A 28 -7.61 0.93 -4.96
C GLY A 28 -6.60 1.94 -4.42
N CYS A 29 -6.69 2.40 -3.16
CA CYS A 29 -5.98 3.60 -2.71
C CYS A 29 -4.47 3.58 -3.02
N PHE A 30 -3.73 2.60 -2.50
CA PHE A 30 -2.28 2.58 -2.61
C PHE A 30 -1.81 2.38 -4.06
N ALA A 31 -2.42 1.44 -4.80
CA ALA A 31 -2.09 1.20 -6.20
C ALA A 31 -2.41 2.43 -7.09
N ARG A 32 -3.47 3.19 -6.77
CA ARG A 32 -3.80 4.44 -7.45
C ARG A 32 -2.72 5.50 -7.25
N PHE A 33 -2.20 5.63 -6.02
CA PHE A 33 -1.13 6.59 -5.73
C PHE A 33 0.19 6.18 -6.38
N VAL A 34 0.64 4.94 -6.18
CA VAL A 34 1.92 4.44 -6.71
C VAL A 34 1.90 4.36 -8.23
N GLY A 35 0.77 4.02 -8.83
CA GLY A 35 0.59 3.90 -10.26
C GLY A 35 0.04 5.17 -10.93
N ARG A 36 -1.28 5.22 -11.06
CA ARG A 36 -2.02 6.22 -11.85
C ARG A 36 -1.63 7.66 -11.52
N LEU A 37 -1.64 8.04 -10.25
CA LEU A 37 -1.41 9.43 -9.84
C LEU A 37 0.06 9.82 -9.92
N ARG A 38 0.98 8.94 -9.50
CA ARG A 38 2.43 9.13 -9.68
C ARG A 38 2.76 9.43 -11.13
N ARG A 39 2.36 8.55 -12.06
CA ARG A 39 2.65 8.68 -13.50
C ARG A 39 2.01 9.94 -14.10
N ARG A 40 0.73 10.19 -13.79
CA ARG A 40 0.00 11.38 -14.27
C ARG A 40 0.67 12.69 -13.91
N HIS A 41 1.29 12.76 -12.75
CA HIS A 41 1.89 14.00 -12.22
C HIS A 41 3.42 13.99 -12.23
N ASN A 42 4.04 13.00 -12.87
CA ASN A 42 5.49 12.80 -12.91
C ASN A 42 6.15 12.89 -11.52
N TYR A 43 5.54 12.23 -10.53
CA TYR A 43 6.00 12.29 -9.14
C TYR A 43 7.04 11.20 -8.87
N PRO A 44 8.08 11.45 -8.06
CA PRO A 44 9.06 10.42 -7.71
C PRO A 44 8.41 9.27 -6.96
N ILE A 45 8.73 8.03 -7.35
CA ILE A 45 8.13 6.84 -6.75
C ILE A 45 8.52 6.69 -5.28
N GLU A 46 9.79 6.98 -4.98
CA GLU A 46 10.41 6.90 -3.65
C GLU A 46 9.67 7.81 -2.67
N GLN A 47 9.24 8.99 -3.12
CA GLN A 47 8.45 9.88 -2.28
C GLN A 47 7.07 9.30 -1.98
N ILE A 48 6.36 8.70 -2.95
CA ILE A 48 5.08 8.04 -2.65
C ILE A 48 5.28 6.88 -1.68
N ILE A 49 6.32 6.06 -1.89
CA ILE A 49 6.66 4.94 -1.00
C ILE A 49 6.93 5.44 0.42
N GLN A 50 7.72 6.50 0.59
CA GLN A 50 7.97 7.10 1.90
C GLN A 50 6.68 7.52 2.62
N ARG A 51 5.70 8.07 1.89
CA ARG A 51 4.39 8.52 2.43
C ARG A 51 3.47 7.36 2.86
N VAL A 52 3.76 6.12 2.45
CA VAL A 52 2.99 4.91 2.80
C VAL A 52 3.76 3.91 3.67
N THR A 53 5.08 4.09 3.85
CA THR A 53 5.92 3.20 4.67
C THR A 53 6.56 3.94 5.86
N GLN A 54 7.61 4.73 5.63
CA GLN A 54 8.42 5.34 6.68
C GLN A 54 7.63 6.37 7.49
N ASN A 55 6.93 7.29 6.82
CA ASN A 55 6.16 8.33 7.49
C ASN A 55 5.13 7.78 8.48
N PRO A 56 4.25 6.81 8.11
CA PRO A 56 3.34 6.21 9.07
C PRO A 56 4.06 5.41 10.15
N ALA A 57 5.14 4.69 9.84
CA ALA A 57 5.91 3.97 10.85
C ALA A 57 6.49 4.92 11.92
N GLU A 58 7.06 6.05 11.52
CA GLU A 58 7.56 7.07 12.45
C GLU A 58 6.42 7.72 13.24
N ARG A 59 5.33 8.12 12.56
CA ARG A 59 4.20 8.82 13.17
C ARG A 59 3.50 7.97 14.23
N PHE A 60 3.33 6.69 13.97
CA PHE A 60 2.66 5.74 14.87
C PHE A 60 3.64 4.94 15.74
N LYS A 61 4.94 5.23 15.67
CA LYS A 61 6.00 4.56 16.44
C LYS A 61 6.04 3.04 16.23
N LEU A 62 5.84 2.61 14.99
CA LEU A 62 5.95 1.21 14.58
C LEU A 62 7.43 0.82 14.54
N THR A 63 7.97 0.48 15.71
CA THR A 63 9.39 0.12 15.87
C THR A 63 9.76 -1.03 14.92
N ASP A 64 10.91 -0.89 14.27
CA ASP A 64 11.49 -1.86 13.33
C ASP A 64 10.67 -2.14 12.05
N ARG A 65 9.75 -1.23 11.66
CA ARG A 65 8.93 -1.33 10.43
C ARG A 65 9.05 -0.07 9.56
N GLY A 66 8.54 -0.16 8.33
CA GLY A 66 8.41 0.98 7.40
C GLY A 66 9.66 1.32 6.58
N VAL A 67 10.79 0.66 6.84
CA VAL A 67 12.05 0.84 6.09
C VAL A 67 12.69 -0.51 5.77
N LEU A 68 13.39 -0.59 4.63
CA LEU A 68 14.16 -1.77 4.25
C LEU A 68 15.58 -1.65 4.81
N ALA A 69 15.86 -2.41 5.87
CA ALA A 69 17.19 -2.49 6.48
C ALA A 69 17.37 -3.83 7.19
N GLU A 70 18.63 -4.24 7.38
CA GLU A 70 18.96 -5.42 8.17
C GLU A 70 18.41 -5.32 9.60
N GLY A 71 17.93 -6.45 10.12
CA GLY A 71 17.33 -6.53 11.47
C GLY A 71 15.90 -5.99 11.60
N LYS A 72 15.30 -5.47 10.54
CA LYS A 72 13.89 -5.00 10.53
C LYS A 72 12.92 -6.11 10.19
N PHE A 73 11.63 -5.91 10.49
CA PHE A 73 10.59 -6.85 10.07
C PHE A 73 10.51 -6.91 8.54
N ALA A 74 10.41 -8.12 8.00
CA ALA A 74 10.27 -8.35 6.56
C ALA A 74 8.81 -8.15 6.11
N ASP A 75 8.35 -6.90 6.17
CA ASP A 75 7.10 -6.45 5.56
C ASP A 75 7.40 -5.81 4.21
N LEU A 76 7.18 -6.58 3.13
CA LEU A 76 7.64 -6.23 1.79
C LEU A 76 6.47 -6.30 0.81
N VAL A 77 6.50 -5.41 -0.18
CA VAL A 77 5.61 -5.46 -1.34
C VAL A 77 6.48 -5.50 -2.58
N ILE A 78 6.32 -6.54 -3.39
CA ILE A 78 6.94 -6.64 -4.71
C ILE A 78 5.89 -6.21 -5.71
N PHE A 79 6.21 -5.18 -6.49
CA PHE A 79 5.31 -4.62 -7.49
C PHE A 79 6.10 -4.16 -8.71
N ASP A 80 5.44 -4.14 -9.86
CA ASP A 80 5.98 -3.60 -11.10
C ASP A 80 5.63 -2.11 -11.19
N SER A 81 6.64 -1.25 -11.19
CA SER A 81 6.46 0.22 -11.18
C SER A 81 5.77 0.75 -12.42
N GLU A 82 5.82 0.02 -13.54
CA GLU A 82 5.25 0.42 -14.81
C GLU A 82 3.79 0.00 -14.91
N THR A 83 3.46 -1.18 -14.41
CA THR A 83 2.11 -1.75 -14.56
C THR A 83 1.19 -1.54 -13.36
N ILE A 84 1.72 -1.34 -12.13
CA ILE A 84 0.88 -1.20 -10.93
C ILE A 84 -0.23 -0.15 -11.12
N ASN A 85 -1.47 -0.53 -10.83
CA ASN A 85 -2.64 0.35 -11.00
C ASN A 85 -3.85 -0.10 -10.17
N ASP A 86 -4.73 0.86 -9.85
CA ASP A 86 -6.04 0.57 -9.27
C ASP A 86 -7.06 0.20 -10.35
N ARG A 87 -7.84 -0.86 -10.09
CA ARG A 87 -8.96 -1.27 -10.95
C ARG A 87 -10.33 -0.93 -10.36
N ALA A 88 -10.40 -0.74 -9.05
CA ALA A 88 -11.63 -0.42 -8.34
C ALA A 88 -12.28 0.89 -8.85
N THR A 89 -13.57 0.83 -9.16
CA THR A 89 -14.41 1.95 -9.60
C THR A 89 -15.64 2.08 -8.70
N PHE A 90 -16.50 3.08 -8.93
CA PHE A 90 -17.77 3.12 -8.19
C PHE A 90 -18.73 1.99 -8.58
N ASP A 91 -18.66 1.52 -9.82
CA ASP A 91 -19.50 0.43 -10.33
C ASP A 91 -18.98 -0.96 -9.90
N ASP A 92 -17.65 -1.10 -9.84
CA ASP A 92 -16.96 -2.30 -9.31
C ASP A 92 -15.93 -1.89 -8.25
N PRO A 93 -16.35 -1.66 -6.99
CA PRO A 93 -15.50 -1.08 -5.95
C PRO A 93 -14.59 -2.09 -5.24
N ILE A 94 -14.73 -3.38 -5.54
CA ILE A 94 -13.95 -4.46 -4.93
C ILE A 94 -12.94 -5.09 -5.88
N ALA A 95 -12.82 -4.58 -7.11
CA ALA A 95 -11.80 -5.03 -8.04
C ALA A 95 -10.38 -4.85 -7.46
N TYR A 96 -9.63 -5.95 -7.41
CA TYR A 96 -8.25 -5.93 -6.94
C TYR A 96 -7.34 -5.10 -7.85
N ALA A 97 -6.34 -4.47 -7.25
CA ALA A 97 -5.26 -3.83 -7.98
C ALA A 97 -4.45 -4.85 -8.79
N GLU A 98 -3.75 -4.37 -9.81
CA GLU A 98 -2.86 -5.17 -10.65
C GLU A 98 -1.39 -4.79 -10.42
N GLY A 99 -0.46 -5.65 -10.82
CA GLY A 99 0.98 -5.37 -10.79
C GLY A 99 1.61 -5.51 -9.41
N VAL A 100 0.97 -6.28 -8.51
CA VAL A 100 1.47 -6.58 -7.15
C VAL A 100 1.55 -8.10 -6.97
N PRO A 101 2.56 -8.77 -7.56
CA PRO A 101 2.67 -10.22 -7.56
C PRO A 101 2.90 -10.82 -6.17
N HIS A 102 3.63 -10.13 -5.28
CA HIS A 102 3.97 -10.67 -3.97
C HIS A 102 3.83 -9.64 -2.86
N VAL A 103 3.29 -10.11 -1.73
CA VAL A 103 3.27 -9.38 -0.46
C VAL A 103 3.79 -10.31 0.61
N ILE A 104 4.74 -9.81 1.39
CA ILE A 104 5.37 -10.52 2.50
C ILE A 104 5.02 -9.75 3.78
N VAL A 105 4.54 -10.46 4.80
CA VAL A 105 4.27 -9.90 6.13
C VAL A 105 5.07 -10.73 7.14
N ASN A 106 5.88 -10.07 7.95
CA ASN A 106 6.76 -10.75 8.93
C ASN A 106 7.56 -11.93 8.32
N GLY A 107 8.04 -11.78 7.08
CA GLY A 107 8.83 -12.79 6.38
C GLY A 107 8.03 -13.96 5.79
N LYS A 108 6.70 -13.90 5.75
CA LYS A 108 5.83 -14.92 5.14
C LYS A 108 5.08 -14.36 3.93
N LEU A 109 5.05 -15.13 2.83
CA LEU A 109 4.27 -14.80 1.63
C LEU A 109 2.76 -14.88 1.95
N VAL A 110 2.10 -13.73 1.95
CA VAL A 110 0.64 -13.60 2.15
C VAL A 110 -0.10 -13.37 0.82
N VAL A 111 0.61 -12.86 -0.18
CA VAL A 111 0.20 -12.86 -1.59
C VAL A 111 1.32 -13.47 -2.41
N GLU A 112 0.98 -14.42 -3.27
CA GLU A 112 1.91 -15.08 -4.18
C GLU A 112 1.28 -15.19 -5.57
N ASN A 113 2.00 -14.70 -6.60
CA ASN A 113 1.53 -14.66 -7.98
C ASN A 113 0.13 -14.01 -8.09
N GLU A 114 -0.04 -12.86 -7.44
CA GLU A 114 -1.30 -12.08 -7.38
C GLU A 114 -2.47 -12.78 -6.66
N ALA A 115 -2.25 -13.93 -6.03
CA ALA A 115 -3.26 -14.66 -5.26
C ALA A 115 -2.97 -14.63 -3.75
N VAL A 116 -4.01 -14.45 -2.94
CA VAL A 116 -3.90 -14.55 -1.48
C VAL A 116 -3.58 -16.00 -1.06
N THR A 117 -2.60 -16.19 -0.19
CA THR A 117 -2.14 -17.53 0.23
C THR A 117 -2.94 -18.12 1.39
N GLY A 118 -3.73 -17.28 2.09
CA GLY A 118 -4.42 -17.63 3.34
C GLY A 118 -3.51 -17.62 4.58
N VAL A 119 -2.21 -17.31 4.43
CA VAL A 119 -1.29 -17.19 5.56
C VAL A 119 -1.61 -15.94 6.37
N MET A 120 -1.90 -16.11 7.65
CA MET A 120 -2.17 -15.03 8.60
C MET A 120 -0.92 -14.72 9.43
N ALA A 121 0.03 -13.98 8.84
CA ALA A 121 1.32 -13.67 9.48
C ALA A 121 1.33 -12.39 10.32
N GLY A 122 0.18 -11.71 10.49
CA GLY A 122 0.08 -10.47 11.25
C GLY A 122 0.19 -10.66 12.77
N HIS A 123 0.66 -9.62 13.45
CA HIS A 123 0.72 -9.54 14.92
C HIS A 123 0.15 -8.20 15.39
N ALA A 124 -0.35 -8.16 16.63
CA ALA A 124 -0.68 -6.90 17.27
C ALA A 124 0.60 -6.05 17.37
N ILE A 125 0.49 -4.76 17.05
CA ILE A 125 1.56 -3.80 17.24
C ILE A 125 1.47 -3.29 18.69
N PRO A 126 2.53 -3.44 19.50
CA PRO A 126 2.59 -2.94 20.87
C PRO A 126 2.64 -1.41 20.97
#